data_AF-A0A7X8I847-F1
#
_entry.id   AF-A0A7X8I847-F1
#
_cell.length_a   1.000
_cell.length_b   1.000
_cell.length_c   1.000
_cell.angle_alpha   90.00
_cell.angle_beta   90.00
_cell.angle_gamma   90.00
#
_symmetry.space_group_name_H-M   'P 1'
#
loop_
_entity.id
_entity.type
_entity.pdbx_description
1 polymer ?
#
loop_
_entity_poly.entity_id
_entity_poly.type
_entity_poly.pdbx_seq_one_letter_code
_entity_poly.pdbx_strand_id
1 'polypeptide(L)'
;MRFICPAANKKDVIRALKKSNIPFTLEAGNRAEEDTVPWREAFPGGASAVAGLILAGQRRKKSMTQSALSEAAGVPQRHISEMENGKRPIGRVNARKFAKALNVDYRMFL
;
A
#
# COMPACT_ATOMS: atom_id res chain seq x y z
N MET A 1 9.79 21.99 -7.01
CA MET A 1 10.43 20.75 -7.53
C MET A 1 11.59 20.40 -6.60
N ARG A 2 11.66 19.17 -6.07
CA ARG A 2 12.70 18.76 -5.13
C ARG A 2 13.66 17.80 -5.83
N PHE A 3 14.97 18.04 -5.71
CA PHE A 3 15.99 17.21 -6.34
C PHE A 3 16.90 16.63 -5.26
N ILE A 4 17.21 15.34 -5.36
CA ILE A 4 18.07 14.62 -4.41
C ILE A 4 19.33 14.24 -5.19
N CYS A 5 20.51 14.67 -4.72
CA CYS A 5 21.79 14.26 -5.31
C CYS A 5 22.61 13.42 -4.32
N PRO A 6 23.45 12.48 -4.81
CA PRO A 6 24.45 11.81 -3.99
C PRO A 6 25.38 12.82 -3.31
N ALA A 7 25.81 12.51 -2.08
CA ALA A 7 26.61 13.43 -1.26
C ALA A 7 27.92 13.90 -1.94
N ALA A 8 28.55 13.02 -2.72
CA ALA A 8 29.78 13.30 -3.45
C ALA A 8 29.65 14.48 -4.45
N ASN A 9 28.47 14.62 -5.08
CA ASN A 9 28.26 15.58 -6.17
C ASN A 9 27.59 16.89 -5.69
N LYS A 10 27.36 17.04 -4.39
CA LYS A 10 26.65 18.19 -3.81
C LYS A 10 27.28 19.53 -4.20
N LYS A 11 28.62 19.62 -4.22
CA LYS A 11 29.35 20.86 -4.54
C LYS A 11 29.17 21.28 -6.00
N ASP A 12 29.22 20.32 -6.92
CA ASP A 12 29.12 20.59 -8.35
C ASP A 12 27.69 20.97 -8.76
N VAL A 13 26.68 20.35 -8.15
CA VAL A 13 25.27 20.70 -8.37
C VAL A 13 24.98 22.12 -7.88
N ILE A 14 25.47 22.51 -6.69
CA ILE A 14 25.30 23.87 -6.18
C ILE A 14 25.96 24.89 -7.12
N ARG A 15 27.15 24.57 -7.65
CA ARG A 15 27.86 25.42 -8.62
C ARG A 15 27.04 25.58 -9.90
N ALA A 16 26.48 24.50 -10.44
CA ALA A 16 25.64 24.55 -11.63
C ALA A 16 24.36 25.37 -11.42
N LEU A 17 23.67 25.17 -10.29
CA LEU A 17 22.42 25.90 -9.98
C LEU A 17 22.63 27.40 -9.83
N LYS A 18 23.73 27.81 -9.17
CA LYS A 18 24.12 29.23 -9.10
C LYS A 18 24.37 29.83 -10.48
N LYS A 19 24.98 29.08 -11.40
CA LYS A 19 25.25 29.52 -12.78
C LYS A 19 23.97 29.68 -13.60
N SER A 20 22.97 28.86 -13.35
CA SER A 20 21.69 28.91 -14.08
C SER A 20 20.75 30.03 -13.61
N ASN A 21 21.13 30.82 -12.59
CA ASN A 21 20.34 31.92 -12.04
C ASN A 21 18.90 31.52 -11.62
N ILE A 22 18.71 30.26 -11.25
CA ILE A 22 17.44 29.74 -10.74
C ILE A 22 17.45 29.95 -9.22
N PRO A 23 16.44 30.60 -8.63
CA PRO A 23 16.36 30.72 -7.18
C PRO A 23 16.19 29.33 -6.54
N PHE A 24 17.04 29.01 -5.57
CA PHE A 24 17.01 27.75 -4.85
C PHE A 24 17.30 27.98 -3.36
N THR A 25 16.78 27.12 -2.50
CA THR A 25 17.11 27.06 -1.07
C THR A 25 17.89 25.78 -0.78
N LEU A 26 18.89 25.89 0.09
CA LEU A 26 19.63 24.73 0.60
C LEU A 26 19.02 24.32 1.93
N GLU A 27 18.12 23.35 1.88
CA GLU A 27 17.70 22.66 3.10
C GLU A 27 18.89 21.82 3.58
N ALA A 28 19.50 22.20 4.72
CA ALA A 28 20.43 21.33 5.41
C ALA A 28 19.67 20.04 5.72
N GLY A 29 20.18 18.91 5.25
CA GLY A 29 19.56 17.58 5.40
C GLY A 29 19.62 17.09 6.85
N ASN A 30 19.06 17.86 7.77
CA ASN A 30 18.66 17.44 9.10
C ASN A 30 17.14 17.51 9.14
N ARG A 31 16.47 16.84 8.18
CA ARG A 31 15.25 16.18 8.61
C ARG A 31 15.80 14.97 9.35
N ALA A 32 15.76 14.99 10.68
CA ALA A 32 15.76 13.74 11.44
C ALA A 32 14.89 12.79 10.63
N GLU A 33 15.37 11.59 10.34
CA GLU A 33 14.59 10.57 9.65
C GLU A 33 13.24 10.51 10.37
N GLU A 34 12.24 11.27 9.89
CA GLU A 34 10.90 11.23 10.42
C GLU A 34 10.52 9.80 10.14
N ASP A 35 10.28 9.02 11.20
CA ASP A 35 10.12 7.57 11.19
C ASP A 35 9.37 7.11 9.94
N THR A 36 10.13 6.83 8.88
CA THR A 36 9.57 6.66 7.54
C THR A 36 9.25 5.19 7.44
N VAL A 37 8.05 4.84 7.89
CA VAL A 37 7.56 3.48 7.78
C VAL A 37 7.16 3.18 6.33
N PRO A 38 7.59 2.04 5.76
CA PRO A 38 7.05 1.55 4.50
C PRO A 38 5.52 1.55 4.55
N TRP A 39 4.86 2.03 3.50
CA TRP A 39 3.41 2.23 3.51
C TRP A 39 2.59 0.96 3.84
N ARG A 40 3.13 -0.24 3.56
CA ARG A 40 2.49 -1.52 3.93
C ARG A 40 2.56 -1.81 5.42
N GLU A 41 3.59 -1.30 6.09
CA GLU A 41 3.82 -1.46 7.53
C GLU A 41 3.12 -0.38 8.34
N ALA A 42 2.73 0.72 7.69
CA ALA A 42 1.97 1.80 8.32
C ALA A 42 0.53 1.40 8.72
N PHE A 43 0.04 0.22 8.30
CA PHE A 43 -1.30 -0.25 8.67
C PHE A 43 -1.29 -1.03 9.99
N PRO A 44 -2.39 -0.96 10.78
CA PRO A 44 -2.59 -1.86 11.92
C PRO A 44 -2.51 -3.33 11.47
N GLY A 45 -1.58 -4.09 12.05
CA GLY A 45 -1.32 -5.49 11.67
C GLY A 45 -0.26 -5.67 10.57
N GLY A 46 0.35 -4.58 10.09
CA GLY A 46 1.48 -4.61 9.15
C GLY A 46 1.14 -5.16 7.76
N ALA A 47 2.18 -5.58 7.03
CA ALA A 47 2.06 -6.00 5.63
C ALA A 47 1.13 -7.20 5.42
N SER A 48 0.98 -8.09 6.41
CA SER A 48 0.12 -9.28 6.33
C SER A 48 -1.38 -8.93 6.38
N ALA A 49 -1.74 -7.82 7.02
CA ALA A 49 -3.13 -7.35 7.10
C ALA A 49 -3.60 -6.65 5.81
N VAL A 50 -2.67 -6.21 4.95
CA VAL A 50 -2.97 -5.44 3.74
C VAL A 50 -3.93 -6.18 2.81
N ALA A 51 -3.75 -7.49 2.60
CA ALA A 51 -4.63 -8.28 1.74
C ALA A 51 -6.08 -8.32 2.28
N GLY A 52 -6.24 -8.43 3.60
CA GLY A 52 -7.54 -8.38 4.29
C GLY A 52 -8.21 -7.02 4.16
N LEU A 53 -7.45 -5.94 4.32
CA LEU A 53 -7.93 -4.57 4.13
C LEU A 53 -8.38 -4.31 2.69
N ILE A 54 -7.62 -4.79 1.71
CA ILE A 54 -7.98 -4.70 0.29
C ILE A 54 -9.28 -5.45 0.01
N LEU A 55 -9.44 -6.67 0.54
CA LEU A 55 -10.67 -7.45 0.41
C LEU A 55 -11.88 -6.67 0.96
N ALA A 56 -11.74 -6.14 2.18
CA ALA A 56 -12.78 -5.37 2.83
C ALA A 56 -13.11 -4.07 2.06
N GLY A 57 -12.10 -3.42 1.48
CA GLY A 57 -12.25 -2.24 0.64
C GLY A 57 -13.00 -2.54 -0.66
N GLN A 58 -12.62 -3.59 -1.38
CA GLN A 58 -13.28 -3.99 -2.64
C GLN A 58 -14.73 -4.44 -2.39
N ARG A 59 -14.97 -5.16 -1.29
CA ARG A 59 -16.31 -5.56 -0.88
C ARG A 59 -17.21 -4.35 -0.62
N ARG A 60 -16.72 -3.36 0.14
CA ARG A 60 -17.45 -2.10 0.42
C ARG A 60 -17.69 -1.28 -0.84
N LYS A 61 -16.73 -1.22 -1.75
CA LYS A 61 -16.89 -0.54 -3.06
C LYS A 61 -18.04 -1.12 -3.89
N LYS A 62 -18.35 -2.41 -3.69
CA LYS A 62 -19.49 -3.09 -4.32
C LYS A 62 -20.75 -3.16 -3.45
N SER A 63 -20.78 -2.48 -2.30
CA SER A 63 -21.89 -2.52 -1.35
C SER A 63 -22.27 -3.95 -0.89
N MET A 64 -21.30 -4.87 -0.89
CA MET A 64 -21.54 -6.26 -0.50
C MET A 64 -21.37 -6.46 1.01
N THR A 65 -22.24 -7.26 1.63
CA THR A 65 -22.02 -7.75 3.00
C THR A 65 -21.01 -8.91 2.99
N GLN A 66 -20.44 -9.27 4.15
CA GLN A 66 -19.59 -10.46 4.23
C GLN A 66 -20.36 -11.74 3.89
N SER A 67 -21.65 -11.80 4.22
CA SER A 67 -22.54 -12.92 3.84
C SER A 67 -22.77 -12.97 2.33
N ALA A 68 -23.06 -11.84 1.68
CA ALA A 68 -23.20 -11.79 0.22
C ALA A 68 -21.91 -12.18 -0.50
N LEU A 69 -20.75 -11.77 0.01
CA LEU A 69 -19.46 -12.22 -0.52
C LEU A 69 -19.22 -13.71 -0.27
N SER A 70 -19.66 -14.24 0.87
CA SER A 70 -19.59 -15.66 1.21
C SER A 70 -20.34 -16.51 0.19
N GLU A 71 -21.57 -16.12 -0.13
CA GLU A 71 -22.41 -16.76 -1.14
C GLU A 71 -21.77 -16.67 -2.53
N ALA A 72 -21.32 -15.49 -2.95
CA ALA A 72 -20.76 -15.27 -4.28
C ALA A 72 -19.41 -15.99 -4.50
N ALA A 73 -18.55 -16.08 -3.47
CA ALA A 73 -17.24 -16.70 -3.56
C ALA A 73 -17.22 -18.18 -3.15
N GLY A 74 -18.29 -18.68 -2.51
CA GLY A 74 -18.31 -20.02 -1.92
C GLY A 74 -17.24 -20.19 -0.82
N VAL A 75 -17.02 -19.13 -0.03
CA VAL A 75 -16.07 -19.11 1.10
C VAL A 75 -16.85 -18.74 2.35
N PRO A 76 -16.81 -19.54 3.43
CA PRO A 76 -17.58 -19.26 4.63
C PRO A 76 -17.38 -17.84 5.17
N GLN A 77 -18.47 -17.17 5.54
CA GLN A 77 -18.44 -15.80 6.10
C GLN A 77 -17.46 -15.66 7.27
N ARG A 78 -17.33 -16.70 8.12
CA ARG A 78 -16.31 -16.73 9.20
C ARG A 78 -14.88 -16.55 8.68
N HIS A 79 -14.53 -17.20 7.56
CA HIS A 79 -13.18 -17.10 6.97
C HIS A 79 -12.97 -15.73 6.34
N ILE A 80 -14.01 -15.14 5.75
CA ILE A 80 -13.95 -13.76 5.23
C ILE A 80 -13.69 -12.79 6.38
N SER A 81 -14.41 -12.92 7.49
CA SER A 81 -14.17 -12.08 8.68
C SER A 81 -12.75 -12.27 9.24
N GLU A 82 -12.26 -13.50 9.35
CA GLU A 82 -10.88 -13.78 9.76
C GLU A 82 -9.85 -13.13 8.82
N MET A 83 -10.08 -13.20 7.50
CA MET A 83 -9.19 -12.60 6.50
C MET A 83 -9.22 -11.08 6.54
N GLU A 84 -10.40 -10.47 6.63
CA GLU A 84 -10.56 -9.01 6.71
C GLU A 84 -9.93 -8.42 7.98
N ASN A 85 -9.92 -9.18 9.09
CA ASN A 85 -9.30 -8.80 10.36
C ASN A 85 -7.83 -9.21 10.48
N GLY A 86 -7.21 -9.75 9.41
CA GLY A 86 -5.80 -10.16 9.42
C GLY A 86 -5.50 -11.40 10.28
N LYS A 87 -6.50 -12.07 10.84
CA LYS A 87 -6.34 -13.32 11.62
C LYS A 87 -5.96 -14.51 10.74
N ARG A 88 -6.31 -14.44 9.44
CA ARG A 88 -6.04 -15.51 8.47
C ARG A 88 -5.50 -14.95 7.16
N PRO A 89 -4.40 -15.49 6.60
CA PRO A 89 -3.88 -15.05 5.32
C PRO A 89 -4.79 -15.48 4.16
N ILE A 90 -4.80 -14.70 3.07
CA ILE A 90 -5.53 -15.03 1.85
C ILE A 90 -4.62 -15.85 0.93
N GLY A 91 -4.91 -17.15 0.83
CA GLY A 91 -4.22 -18.03 -0.12
C GLY A 91 -4.64 -17.79 -1.57
N ARG A 92 -3.80 -18.19 -2.53
CA ARG A 92 -4.03 -18.02 -3.98
C ARG A 92 -5.37 -18.57 -4.48
N VAL A 93 -5.87 -19.67 -3.91
CA VAL A 93 -7.17 -20.26 -4.27
C VAL A 93 -8.32 -19.32 -3.90
N ASN A 94 -8.33 -18.80 -2.67
CA ASN A 94 -9.36 -17.87 -2.20
C ASN A 94 -9.22 -16.51 -2.89
N ALA A 95 -8.00 -16.04 -3.15
CA ALA A 95 -7.75 -14.83 -3.93
C ALA A 95 -8.43 -14.90 -5.31
N ARG A 96 -8.35 -16.04 -6.01
CA ARG A 96 -9.04 -16.24 -7.30
C ARG A 96 -10.57 -16.27 -7.18
N LYS A 97 -11.10 -16.87 -6.11
CA LYS A 97 -12.55 -16.87 -5.83
C LYS A 97 -13.08 -15.46 -5.57
N PHE A 98 -12.40 -14.70 -4.72
CA PHE A 98 -12.75 -13.31 -4.42
C PHE A 98 -12.58 -12.41 -5.64
N ALA A 99 -11.52 -12.60 -6.44
CA ALA A 99 -11.31 -11.91 -7.70
C ALA A 99 -12.50 -12.08 -8.66
N LYS A 100 -13.00 -13.31 -8.80
CA LYS A 100 -14.18 -13.60 -9.63
C LYS A 100 -15.46 -12.94 -9.10
N ALA A 101 -15.72 -13.05 -7.79
CA ALA A 101 -16.90 -12.44 -7.16
C ALA A 101 -16.87 -10.90 -7.21
N LEU A 102 -15.69 -10.32 -6.99
CA LEU A 102 -15.47 -8.87 -6.94
C LEU A 102 -15.07 -8.29 -8.30
N ASN A 103 -14.98 -9.08 -9.37
CA ASN A 103 -14.56 -8.64 -10.70
C ASN A 103 -13.27 -7.79 -10.67
N VAL A 104 -12.24 -8.31 -10.01
CA VAL A 104 -10.93 -7.65 -9.84
C VAL A 104 -9.78 -8.63 -10.11
N ASP A 105 -8.55 -8.13 -10.27
CA ASP A 105 -7.37 -9.00 -10.37
C ASP A 105 -7.03 -9.64 -9.01
N TYR A 106 -6.77 -10.95 -9.02
CA TYR A 106 -6.41 -11.73 -7.84
C TYR A 106 -5.06 -11.32 -7.22
N ARG A 107 -4.16 -10.71 -8.01
CA ARG A 107 -2.83 -10.26 -7.57
C ARG A 107 -2.89 -9.18 -6.51
N MET A 108 -4.01 -8.46 -6.39
CA MET A 108 -4.19 -7.46 -5.34
C MET A 108 -4.32 -8.05 -3.94
N PHE A 109 -4.61 -9.35 -3.82
CA PHE A 109 -4.74 -10.05 -2.54
C PHE A 109 -3.47 -10.82 -2.14
N LEU A 110 -2.37 -10.66 -2.89
CA LEU A 110 -1.10 -11.37 -2.68
C LEU A 110 0.02 -10.44 -2.24
#